data_AF-A0A382C9Y9-F1
#
_entry.id   AF-A0A382C9Y9-F1
#
_cell.length_a   1.000
_cell.length_b   1.000
_cell.length_c   1.000
_cell.angle_alpha   90.00
_cell.angle_beta   90.00
_cell.angle_gamma   90.00
#
_symmetry.space_group_name_H-M   'P 1'
#
loop_
_entity.id
_entity.type
_entity.pdbx_description
1 polymer ?
#
loop_
_entity_poly.entity_id
_entity_poly.type
_entity_poly.pdbx_seq_one_letter_code
_entity_poly.pdbx_strand_id
1 'polypeptide(L)'
;MERTERFYKIDQLLKERRSVAMNILVEELDISKATVKRDLEYMRDRLYAPIIWDRTLRGYLFDHSQPGAERYLLPGLWFNDQEILALLTMYRLLSNLGNGLLTPHVKP
;
A
#
# COMPACT_ATOMS: atom_id res chain seq x y z
N MET A 1 9.02 -1.21 12.65
CA MET A 1 8.33 -1.08 11.36
C MET A 1 9.33 -0.60 10.32
N GLU A 2 9.57 -1.42 9.30
CA GLU A 2 10.44 -1.08 8.18
C GLU A 2 9.89 0.13 7.43
N ARG A 3 10.76 0.91 6.78
CA ARG A 3 10.37 2.15 6.11
C ARG A 3 9.32 1.92 5.01
N THR A 4 9.45 0.83 4.28
CA THR A 4 8.51 0.43 3.23
C THR A 4 7.13 0.11 3.81
N GLU A 5 7.05 -0.63 4.92
CA GLU A 5 5.79 -0.92 5.60
C GLU A 5 5.08 0.38 5.99
N ARG A 6 5.81 1.38 6.50
CA ARG A 6 5.24 2.68 6.88
C ARG A 6 4.56 3.39 5.72
N PHE A 7 5.18 3.35 4.53
CA PHE A 7 4.59 3.94 3.33
C PHE A 7 3.27 3.28 2.95
N TYR A 8 3.20 1.94 3.03
CA TYR A 8 1.96 1.22 2.77
C TYR A 8 0.86 1.56 3.77
N LYS A 9 1.20 1.64 5.06
CA LYS A 9 0.22 2.01 6.10
C LYS A 9 -0.27 3.45 5.92
N ILE A 10 0.61 4.40 5.59
CA ILE A 10 0.23 5.78 5.27
C ILE A 10 -0.72 5.80 4.06
N ASP A 11 -0.37 5.10 2.99
CA ASP A 11 -1.16 5.03 1.76
C ASP A 11 -2.55 4.43 2.02
N GLN A 12 -2.63 3.34 2.78
CA GLN A 12 -3.88 2.73 3.20
C GLN A 12 -4.74 3.72 3.99
N LEU A 13 -4.18 4.37 5.02
CA LEU A 13 -4.91 5.35 5.84
C LEU A 13 -5.46 6.51 5.02
N LEU A 14 -4.70 6.99 4.03
CA LEU A 14 -5.10 8.10 3.16
C LEU A 14 -6.11 7.68 2.08
N LYS A 15 -6.18 6.39 1.71
CA LYS A 15 -7.21 5.83 0.80
C LYS A 15 -8.53 5.57 1.52
N GLU A 16 -8.47 5.04 2.75
CA GLU A 16 -9.65 4.66 3.51
C GLU A 16 -10.38 5.85 4.15
N ARG A 17 -9.68 6.98 4.34
CA ARG A 17 -10.22 8.15 5.02
C ARG A 17 -10.14 9.38 4.13
N ARG A 18 -11.18 10.23 4.23
CA ARG A 18 -11.22 11.53 3.53
C ARG A 18 -10.03 12.44 3.88
N SER A 19 -9.55 12.36 5.11
CA SER A 19 -8.34 13.05 5.58
C SER A 19 -7.82 12.40 6.87
N VAL A 20 -6.51 12.39 7.06
CA VAL A 20 -5.85 11.79 8.22
C VAL A 20 -5.06 12.85 9.00
N ALA A 21 -5.44 13.09 10.25
CA ALA A 21 -4.73 14.04 11.10
C ALA A 21 -3.34 13.51 11.52
N MET A 22 -2.41 14.43 11.79
CA MET A 22 -1.03 14.07 12.15
C MET A 22 -0.92 13.19 13.40
N ASN A 23 -1.78 13.40 14.40
CA ASN A 23 -1.79 12.58 15.62
C ASN A 23 -2.15 11.12 15.31
N ILE A 24 -3.11 10.88 14.40
CA ILE A 24 -3.48 9.53 13.95
C ILE A 24 -2.30 8.85 13.25
N LEU A 25 -1.57 9.57 12.39
CA LEU A 25 -0.39 9.00 11.74
C LEU A 25 0.70 8.63 12.75
N VAL A 26 0.94 9.49 13.75
CA VAL A 26 1.91 9.22 14.82
C VAL A 26 1.51 8.00 15.64
N GLU A 27 0.23 7.87 15.99
CA GLU A 27 -0.32 6.77 16.77
C GLU A 27 -0.30 5.45 15.99
N GLU A 28 -0.80 5.43 14.76
CA GLU A 28 -0.90 4.21 13.93
C GLU A 28 0.47 3.68 13.47
N LEU A 29 1.46 4.56 13.33
CA LEU A 29 2.81 4.19 12.86
C LEU A 29 3.82 4.03 14.02
N ASP A 30 3.45 4.41 15.24
CA ASP A 30 4.30 4.42 16.44
C ASP A 30 5.68 5.10 16.22
N ILE A 31 5.66 6.29 15.60
CA ILE A 31 6.87 7.06 15.28
C ILE A 31 6.70 8.55 15.55
N SER A 32 7.83 9.24 15.70
CA SER A 32 7.82 10.69 15.93
C SER A 32 7.15 11.44 14.78
N LYS A 33 6.52 12.57 15.11
CA LYS A 33 5.97 13.53 14.13
C LYS A 33 6.99 13.96 13.07
N ALA A 34 8.26 14.10 13.45
CA ALA A 34 9.33 14.45 12.51
C ALA A 34 9.58 13.33 11.49
N THR A 35 9.51 12.07 11.92
CA THR A 35 9.64 10.90 11.04
C THR A 35 8.47 10.83 10.07
N VAL A 36 7.23 11.01 10.55
CA VAL A 36 6.03 11.03 9.68
C VAL A 36 6.15 12.09 8.59
N LYS A 37 6.59 13.31 8.94
CA LYS A 37 6.79 14.38 7.95
C LYS A 37 7.80 13.97 6.87
N ARG A 38 8.95 13.43 7.25
CA ARG A 38 9.97 12.97 6.30
C ARG A 38 9.46 11.85 5.40
N ASP A 39 8.65 10.94 5.94
CA ASP A 39 8.07 9.85 5.16
C ASP A 39 7.04 10.39 4.15
N LEU A 40 6.16 11.33 4.55
CA LEU A 40 5.22 12.01 3.65
C LEU A 40 5.93 12.81 2.56
N GLU A 41 7.01 13.53 2.90
CA GLU A 41 7.85 14.24 1.93
C GLU A 41 8.49 13.27 0.94
N TYR A 42 9.04 12.16 1.42
CA TYR A 42 9.61 11.15 0.54
C TYR A 42 8.57 10.53 -0.40
N MET A 43 7.38 10.21 0.11
CA MET A 43 6.28 9.69 -0.72
C MET A 43 5.90 10.70 -1.82
N ARG A 44 5.84 12.00 -1.50
CA ARG A 44 5.55 13.04 -2.48
C ARG A 44 6.66 13.20 -3.52
N ASP A 45 7.91 13.32 -3.08
CA ASP A 45 9.01 13.74 -3.94
C ASP A 45 9.64 12.59 -4.73
N ARG A 46 9.56 11.36 -4.20
CA ARG A 46 10.20 10.16 -4.80
C ARG A 46 9.21 9.16 -5.35
N LEU A 47 8.06 9.01 -4.70
CA LEU A 47 7.00 8.08 -5.14
C LEU A 47 5.87 8.81 -5.87
N TYR A 48 5.98 10.13 -6.05
CA TYR A 48 5.01 10.97 -6.73
C TYR A 48 3.59 10.86 -6.14
N ALA A 49 3.52 10.63 -4.82
CA ALA A 49 2.26 10.55 -4.09
C ALA A 49 1.57 11.92 -4.06
N PRO A 50 0.30 12.05 -4.51
CA PRO A 50 -0.40 13.32 -4.57
C PRO A 50 -0.94 13.72 -3.18
N ILE A 51 -0.06 13.78 -2.17
CA ILE A 51 -0.46 14.04 -0.77
C ILE A 51 -0.41 15.54 -0.48
N ILE A 52 -1.55 16.10 -0.09
CA ILE A 52 -1.69 17.50 0.34
C ILE A 52 -2.11 17.59 1.81
N TRP A 53 -1.89 18.75 2.42
CA TRP A 53 -2.47 19.11 3.71
C TRP A 53 -3.71 19.99 3.50
N ASP A 54 -4.86 19.51 3.95
CA ASP A 54 -6.11 20.27 3.92
C ASP A 54 -6.29 21.02 5.26
N ARG A 55 -6.38 22.35 5.18
CA ARG A 55 -6.53 23.22 6.36
C ARG A 55 -7.91 23.12 7.00
N THR A 56 -8.94 22.88 6.21
CA THR A 56 -10.34 22.80 6.65
C THR A 56 -10.58 21.52 7.42
N LEU A 57 -10.09 20.40 6.89
CA LEU A 57 -10.17 19.08 7.50
C LEU A 57 -9.07 18.81 8.53
N ARG A 58 -8.05 19.69 8.57
CA ARG A 58 -6.88 19.59 9.47
C ARG A 58 -6.18 18.22 9.36
N GLY A 59 -6.00 17.75 8.13
CA GLY A 59 -5.43 16.43 7.85
C GLY A 59 -4.76 16.33 6.49
N TYR A 60 -4.01 15.24 6.31
CA TYR A 60 -3.43 14.85 5.04
C TYR A 60 -4.44 14.06 4.22
N LEU A 61 -4.46 14.26 2.91
CA LEU A 61 -5.32 13.52 1.98
C LEU A 61 -4.67 13.39 0.60
N PHE A 62 -5.19 12.46 -0.21
CA PHE A 62 -4.84 12.39 -1.62
C PHE A 62 -5.63 13.41 -2.44
N ASP A 63 -4.89 14.26 -3.16
CA ASP A 63 -5.45 15.23 -4.08
C ASP A 63 -5.63 14.60 -5.46
N HIS A 64 -6.81 14.04 -5.68
CA HIS A 64 -7.19 13.44 -6.96
C HIS A 64 -7.38 14.46 -8.10
N SER A 65 -7.30 15.77 -7.81
CA SER A 65 -7.39 16.81 -8.85
C SER A 65 -6.07 17.07 -9.57
N GLN A 66 -4.94 16.57 -9.04
CA GLN A 66 -3.64 16.80 -9.66
C GLN A 66 -3.44 15.95 -10.92
N PRO A 67 -2.82 16.51 -11.98
CA PRO A 67 -2.46 15.75 -13.18
C PRO A 67 -1.61 14.53 -12.83
N GLY A 68 -2.08 13.34 -13.19
CA GLY A 68 -1.38 12.08 -12.89
C GLY A 68 -1.64 11.48 -11.51
N ALA A 69 -2.48 12.09 -10.66
CA ALA A 69 -2.89 11.52 -9.37
C ALA A 69 -3.60 10.16 -9.53
N GLU A 70 -4.34 9.97 -10.63
CA GLU A 70 -4.98 8.71 -11.02
C GLU A 70 -4.00 7.59 -11.36
N ARG A 71 -2.74 7.92 -11.66
CA ARG A 71 -1.66 6.96 -11.93
C ARG A 71 -0.84 6.63 -10.70
N TYR A 72 -1.03 7.37 -9.61
CA TYR A 72 -0.32 7.08 -8.38
C TYR A 72 -0.83 5.76 -7.79
N LEU A 73 0.06 4.78 -7.83
CA LEU A 73 -0.06 3.53 -7.13
C LEU A 73 1.30 3.32 -6.49
N LEU A 74 1.33 3.02 -5.19
CA LEU A 74 2.54 2.42 -4.63
C LEU A 74 2.85 1.17 -5.46
N PRO A 75 4.09 0.99 -5.95
CA PRO A 75 4.48 -0.21 -6.67
C PRO A 75 4.02 -1.45 -5.89
N GLY A 76 3.32 -2.35 -6.57
CA GLY A 76 2.76 -3.55 -5.95
C GLY A 76 3.84 -4.43 -5.35
N LEU A 77 3.61 -4.86 -4.10
CA LEU A 77 4.35 -5.85 -3.30
C LEU A 77 5.88 -5.84 -3.47
N TRP A 78 6.57 -5.10 -2.60
CA TRP A 78 7.99 -5.35 -2.31
C TRP A 78 8.10 -6.57 -1.40
N PHE A 79 8.01 -7.76 -1.99
CA PHE A 79 8.25 -8.99 -1.27
C PHE A 79 9.72 -9.07 -0.87
N ASN A 80 9.98 -9.45 0.38
CA ASN A 80 11.31 -9.95 0.75
C ASN A 80 11.50 -11.39 0.21
N ASP A 81 12.74 -11.88 0.21
CA ASP A 81 13.08 -13.20 -0.35
C ASP A 81 12.21 -14.34 0.22
N GLN A 82 11.82 -14.27 1.50
CA GLN A 82 10.97 -15.27 2.14
C GLN A 82 9.53 -15.20 1.67
N GLU A 83 8.99 -14.01 1.44
CA GLU A 83 7.62 -13.82 0.97
C GLU A 83 7.46 -14.21 -0.50
N ILE A 84 8.48 -13.94 -1.35
CA ILE A 84 8.52 -14.45 -2.73
C ILE A 84 8.49 -15.98 -2.72
N LEU A 85 9.33 -16.58 -1.87
CA LEU A 85 9.39 -18.04 -1.75
C LEU A 85 8.05 -18.61 -1.25
N ALA A 86 7.41 -17.96 -0.28
CA ALA A 86 6.11 -18.37 0.24
C ALA A 86 5.02 -18.29 -0.85
N LEU A 87 5.00 -17.21 -1.64
CA LEU A 87 4.03 -17.03 -2.72
C LEU A 87 4.25 -18.05 -3.85
N LEU A 88 5.49 -18.26 -4.28
CA LEU A 88 5.84 -19.26 -5.29
C LEU A 88 5.52 -20.68 -4.81
N THR A 89 5.77 -20.97 -3.53
CA THR A 89 5.43 -22.26 -2.92
C THR A 89 3.92 -22.46 -2.90
N MET A 90 3.15 -21.44 -2.50
CA MET A 90 1.69 -21.49 -2.52
C MET A 90 1.16 -21.69 -3.95
N TYR A 91 1.69 -20.95 -4.92
CA TYR A 91 1.35 -21.12 -6.33
C TYR A 91 1.64 -22.55 -6.82
N ARG A 92 2.79 -23.11 -6.45
CA ARG A 92 3.17 -24.49 -6.80
C ARG A 92 2.27 -25.53 -6.13
N LEU A 93 1.94 -25.35 -4.86
CA LEU A 93 1.02 -26.23 -4.13
C LEU A 93 -0.38 -26.19 -4.76
N LEU A 94 -0.91 -25.00 -5.05
CA LEU A 94 -2.20 -24.81 -5.70
C LEU A 94 -2.22 -25.39 -7.12
N SER A 95 -1.15 -25.17 -7.90
CA SER A 95 -1.03 -25.71 -9.25
C SER A 95 -0.93 -27.24 -9.26
N ASN A 96 -0.28 -27.83 -8.25
CA ASN A 96 -0.17 -29.28 -8.09
C ASN A 96 -1.46 -29.95 -7.61
N LEU A 97 -2.39 -29.22 -6.99
CA LEU A 97 -3.73 -29.72 -6.64
C LEU A 97 -4.64 -29.89 -7.87
N GLY A 98 -4.25 -29.32 -9.02
CA GLY A 98 -5.03 -29.26 -10.25
C GLY A 98 -5.11 -30.53 -11.11
N ASN A 99 -4.59 -31.68 -10.67
CA ASN A 99 -4.66 -32.92 -11.45
C ASN A 99 -5.43 -34.08 -10.79
N GLY A 100 -6.24 -33.81 -9.75
CA GLY A 100 -7.02 -34.85 -9.07
C GLY A 100 -8.50 -34.60 -8.86
N LEU A 101 -9.05 -33.41 -9.15
CA LEU A 101 -10.39 -33.04 -8.69
C LEU A 101 -11.27 -32.28 -9.68
N LEU A 102 -10.93 -32.22 -10.98
CA LEU A 102 -11.80 -31.66 -12.02
C LEU A 102 -11.74 -32.46 -13.34
N THR A 103 -11.88 -33.77 -13.26
CA THR A 103 -12.30 -34.61 -14.38
C THR A 103 -13.60 -35.29 -14.00
N PRO A 104 -14.75 -34.67 -14.31
CA PRO A 104 -15.48 -35.20 -15.46
C PRO A 104 -16.29 -34.15 -16.25
N HIS A 105 -16.53 -34.46 -17.52
CA HIS A 105 -17.41 -33.77 -18.47
C HIS A 105 -16.81 -32.61 -19.26
N VAL A 106 -15.68 -32.89 -19.92
CA VAL A 106 -15.57 -32.51 -21.33
C VAL A 106 -15.76 -33.79 -22.14
N LYS A 107 -16.98 -34.02 -22.61
CA LYS A 107 -17.24 -34.84 -23.79
C LYS A 107 -17.70 -33.87 -24.89
N PRO A 108 -17.34 -34.18 -26.15
CA PRO A 108 -17.34 -33.23 -27.26
C PRO A 108 -18.73 -32.67 -27.58
#